data_AF-A0A1Y6CKD3-F1
#
_entry.id   AF-A0A1Y6CKD3-F1
#
_cell.length_a   1.000
_cell.length_b   1.000
_cell.length_c   1.000
_cell.angle_alpha   90.00
_cell.angle_beta   90.00
_cell.angle_gamma   90.00
#
_symmetry.space_group_name_H-M   'P 1'
#
loop_
_entity.id
_entity.type
_entity.pdbx_description
1 polymer ?
#
loop_
_entity_poly.entity_id
_entity_poly.type
_entity_poly.pdbx_seq_one_letter_code
_entity_poly.pdbx_strand_id
1 'polypeptide(L)'
;MTLQFKKVLHSQLAEWTLEPPFVETATVCNLKIFGVGMIASHPKFGQAIGAAASLLETPSNRAWFELCERAAILEGLAKGPDGIFPIRDIDGHLREMRRGRLVFGDDTYNQQSLSLKKSKSNGVALYSNWPEACLRASLELMERHHILESWRGQTLPKRCIPSSLGSLHPLHEIYDPHYYLLGQDHLTTTGSIVCTVMVYFKPKPSYKFKAPCLYAFDCSESLELSFQHAEQELLQRLIFLWGEPLPKEAPLVSPDAQFHQDYYLYPENTSILDAWLAGEFLTVKTETKPDSFNMIFADLSSTSTPEYHVAKAICPETHELYFGLSENFPQIYRNKAQMVHPIP
;
A
#
# COMPACT_ATOMS: atom_id res chain seq x y z
N MET A 1 -2.00 7.43 -19.22
CA MET A 1 -1.90 6.21 -20.03
C MET A 1 -3.13 5.37 -19.71
N THR A 2 -4.09 5.25 -20.63
CA THR A 2 -5.34 4.53 -20.38
C THR A 2 -5.06 3.03 -20.50
N LEU A 3 -5.09 2.29 -19.39
CA LEU A 3 -5.10 0.84 -19.40
C LEU A 3 -6.31 0.39 -20.23
N GLN A 4 -6.08 -0.06 -21.47
CA GLN A 4 -7.13 -0.70 -22.25
C GLN A 4 -7.37 -2.08 -21.66
N PHE A 5 -8.25 -2.15 -20.66
CA PHE A 5 -8.77 -3.41 -20.20
C PHE A 5 -9.68 -3.97 -21.31
N LYS A 6 -9.18 -4.98 -22.06
CA LYS A 6 -10.09 -5.89 -22.77
C LYS A 6 -11.13 -6.35 -21.73
N LYS A 7 -12.39 -6.46 -22.13
CA LYS A 7 -13.46 -7.04 -21.30
C LYS A 7 -13.03 -8.48 -20.95
N VAL A 8 -12.32 -8.65 -19.83
CA VAL A 8 -11.86 -9.95 -19.37
C VAL A 8 -13.13 -10.64 -18.88
N LEU A 9 -13.60 -11.64 -19.63
CA LEU A 9 -14.37 -12.71 -19.02
C LEU A 9 -13.46 -13.26 -17.93
N HIS A 10 -13.73 -12.94 -16.66
CA HIS A 10 -12.89 -13.35 -15.54
C HIS A 10 -12.57 -14.84 -15.70
N SER A 11 -11.30 -15.11 -16.03
CA SER A 11 -10.75 -16.45 -16.15
C SER A 11 -10.96 -17.14 -14.82
N GLN A 12 -11.17 -18.45 -14.84
CA GLN A 12 -11.15 -19.21 -13.60
C GLN A 12 -9.75 -19.08 -12.99
N LEU A 13 -9.67 -18.65 -11.72
CA LEU A 13 -8.43 -18.72 -10.95
C LEU A 13 -8.21 -20.20 -10.62
N ALA A 14 -7.24 -20.86 -11.27
CA ALA A 14 -7.18 -22.33 -11.24
C ALA A 14 -7.01 -22.86 -9.81
N GLU A 15 -7.82 -23.85 -9.44
CA GLU A 15 -7.89 -24.45 -8.08
C GLU A 15 -8.50 -23.56 -6.98
N TRP A 16 -8.78 -22.28 -7.25
CA TRP A 16 -9.43 -21.38 -6.30
C TRP A 16 -10.95 -21.39 -6.49
N THR A 17 -11.69 -21.33 -5.37
CA THR A 17 -13.15 -21.16 -5.36
C THR A 17 -13.48 -19.68 -5.23
N LEU A 18 -14.11 -19.11 -6.26
CA LEU A 18 -14.55 -17.71 -6.27
C LEU A 18 -15.93 -17.58 -5.63
N GLU A 19 -16.04 -16.65 -4.68
CA GLU A 19 -17.34 -16.20 -4.18
C GLU A 19 -17.97 -15.19 -5.17
N PRO A 20 -19.31 -15.04 -5.18
CA PRO A 20 -19.95 -13.97 -5.93
C PRO A 20 -19.36 -12.60 -5.55
N PRO A 21 -19.05 -11.72 -6.53
CA PRO A 21 -18.47 -10.42 -6.24
C PRO A 21 -19.46 -9.55 -5.46
N PHE A 22 -18.95 -8.88 -4.43
CA PHE A 22 -19.67 -7.81 -3.75
C PHE A 22 -19.60 -6.55 -4.62
N VAL A 23 -20.74 -5.93 -4.92
CA VAL A 23 -20.80 -4.69 -5.70
C VAL A 23 -21.64 -3.69 -4.94
N GLU A 24 -21.09 -2.50 -4.74
CA GLU A 24 -21.73 -1.43 -3.99
C GLU A 24 -21.72 -0.12 -4.75
N THR A 25 -22.69 0.74 -4.46
CA THR A 25 -22.69 2.12 -4.93
C THR A 25 -23.09 3.02 -3.78
N ALA A 26 -22.22 3.95 -3.41
CA ALA A 26 -22.51 4.98 -2.42
C ALA A 26 -22.62 6.36 -3.09
N THR A 27 -23.33 7.28 -2.42
CA THR A 27 -23.35 8.70 -2.79
C THR A 27 -22.86 9.53 -1.62
N VAL A 28 -21.79 10.31 -1.85
CA VAL A 28 -21.14 11.15 -0.83
C VAL A 28 -20.94 12.55 -1.40
N CYS A 29 -21.57 13.58 -0.81
CA CYS A 29 -21.48 14.96 -1.31
C CYS A 29 -21.74 15.09 -2.83
N ASN A 30 -22.76 14.42 -3.35
CA ASN A 30 -23.08 14.34 -4.79
C ASN A 30 -22.10 13.56 -5.66
N LEU A 31 -21.05 12.95 -5.10
CA LEU A 31 -20.22 11.96 -5.81
C LEU A 31 -20.88 10.59 -5.74
N LYS A 32 -21.13 10.01 -6.91
CA LYS A 32 -21.51 8.60 -7.02
C LYS A 32 -20.24 7.76 -7.13
N ILE A 33 -20.06 6.85 -6.18
CA ILE A 33 -18.87 6.02 -6.07
C ILE A 33 -19.28 4.57 -6.26
N PHE A 34 -18.63 3.86 -7.18
CA PHE A 34 -18.85 2.44 -7.45
C PHE A 34 -17.73 1.64 -6.79
N GLY A 35 -18.09 0.67 -5.96
CA GLY A 35 -17.15 -0.24 -5.30
C GLY A 35 -17.36 -1.69 -5.74
N VAL A 36 -16.27 -2.45 -5.78
CA VAL A 36 -16.28 -3.90 -5.99
C VAL A 36 -15.33 -4.57 -5.01
N GLY A 37 -15.79 -5.63 -4.35
CA GLY A 37 -14.97 -6.56 -3.59
C GLY A 37 -15.06 -7.96 -4.19
N MET A 38 -13.93 -8.66 -4.28
CA MET A 38 -13.84 -10.04 -4.76
C MET A 38 -13.11 -10.88 -3.74
N ILE A 39 -13.56 -12.13 -3.58
CA ILE A 39 -13.00 -13.08 -2.63
C ILE A 39 -12.78 -14.41 -3.35
N ALA A 40 -11.60 -14.99 -3.14
CA ALA A 40 -11.26 -16.33 -3.58
C ALA A 40 -10.74 -17.15 -2.40
N SER A 41 -11.17 -18.40 -2.28
CA SER A 41 -10.73 -19.31 -1.23
C SER A 41 -10.02 -20.53 -1.83
N HIS A 42 -8.93 -20.96 -1.20
CA HIS A 42 -8.19 -22.16 -1.57
C HIS A 42 -7.91 -23.03 -0.33
N PRO A 43 -8.16 -24.37 -0.38
CA PRO A 43 -7.98 -25.24 0.78
C PRO A 43 -6.58 -25.23 1.41
N LYS A 44 -5.55 -24.98 0.58
CA LYS A 44 -4.14 -24.93 1.00
C LYS A 44 -3.64 -23.52 1.34
N PHE A 45 -4.14 -22.50 0.65
CA PHE A 45 -3.52 -21.15 0.66
C PHE A 45 -4.31 -20.14 1.48
N GLY A 46 -5.54 -20.48 1.87
CA GLY A 46 -6.43 -19.58 2.59
C GLY A 46 -7.24 -18.71 1.64
N GLN A 47 -7.45 -17.45 2.01
CA GLN A 47 -8.33 -16.53 1.29
C GLN A 47 -7.54 -15.37 0.69
N ALA A 48 -7.78 -15.09 -0.58
CA ALA A 48 -7.33 -13.91 -1.28
C ALA A 48 -8.50 -12.93 -1.44
N ILE A 49 -8.22 -11.63 -1.36
CA ILE A 49 -9.20 -10.56 -1.49
C ILE A 49 -8.65 -9.54 -2.49
N GLY A 50 -9.52 -9.01 -3.34
CA GLY A 50 -9.21 -7.85 -4.17
C GLY A 50 -10.36 -6.85 -4.14
N ALA A 51 -10.06 -5.56 -4.16
CA ALA A 51 -11.06 -4.52 -4.05
C ALA A 51 -10.71 -3.32 -4.94
N ALA A 52 -11.71 -2.58 -5.37
CA ALA A 52 -11.50 -1.37 -6.15
C ALA A 52 -12.68 -0.41 -6.06
N ALA A 53 -12.40 0.88 -6.29
CA ALA A 53 -13.43 1.90 -6.46
C ALA A 53 -13.20 2.79 -7.69
N SER A 54 -14.28 3.40 -8.18
CA SER A 54 -14.24 4.34 -9.30
C SER A 54 -15.45 5.28 -9.26
N LEU A 55 -15.30 6.46 -9.86
CA LEU A 55 -16.38 7.45 -10.02
C LEU A 55 -17.19 7.24 -11.31
N LEU A 56 -16.67 6.46 -12.25
CA LEU A 56 -17.25 6.35 -13.60
C LEU A 56 -18.10 5.09 -13.75
N GLU A 57 -17.56 3.95 -13.34
CA GLU A 57 -18.16 2.63 -13.53
C GLU A 57 -17.66 1.62 -12.50
N THR A 58 -18.31 0.46 -12.43
CA THR A 58 -17.94 -0.67 -11.56
C THR A 58 -16.53 -1.20 -11.93
N PRO A 59 -15.51 -1.07 -11.05
CA PRO A 59 -14.11 -1.35 -11.38
C PRO A 59 -13.72 -2.84 -11.25
N SER A 60 -14.50 -3.75 -11.84
CA SER A 60 -14.31 -5.21 -11.66
C SER A 60 -12.94 -5.72 -12.08
N ASN A 61 -12.37 -5.17 -13.16
CA ASN A 61 -11.04 -5.56 -13.61
C ASN A 61 -9.97 -5.24 -12.56
N ARG A 62 -10.04 -4.06 -11.94
CA ARG A 62 -9.02 -3.65 -10.96
C ARG A 62 -9.08 -4.49 -9.69
N ALA A 63 -10.29 -4.79 -9.20
CA ALA A 63 -10.50 -5.72 -8.09
C ALA A 63 -10.01 -7.14 -8.43
N TRP A 64 -10.21 -7.60 -9.67
CA TRP A 64 -9.69 -8.89 -10.14
C TRP A 64 -8.15 -8.93 -10.17
N PHE A 65 -7.52 -7.85 -10.66
CA PHE A 65 -6.06 -7.73 -10.67
C PHE A 65 -5.47 -7.83 -9.26
N GLU A 66 -6.05 -7.11 -8.28
CA GLU A 66 -5.61 -7.21 -6.88
C GLU A 66 -5.83 -8.63 -6.32
N LEU A 67 -6.97 -9.26 -6.61
CA LEU A 67 -7.26 -10.63 -6.18
C LEU A 67 -6.20 -11.63 -6.69
N CYS A 68 -5.86 -11.56 -7.98
CA CYS A 68 -4.83 -12.40 -8.60
C CYS A 68 -3.45 -12.19 -7.99
N GLU A 69 -3.09 -10.95 -7.67
CA GLU A 69 -1.84 -10.63 -7.01
C GLU A 69 -1.78 -11.25 -5.60
N ARG A 70 -2.84 -11.08 -4.80
CA ARG A 70 -2.93 -11.68 -3.45
C ARG A 70 -2.88 -13.20 -3.50
N ALA A 71 -3.54 -13.84 -4.47
CA ALA A 71 -3.47 -15.28 -4.67
C ALA A 71 -2.03 -15.75 -4.93
N ALA A 72 -1.30 -15.08 -5.85
CA ALA A 72 0.08 -15.41 -6.16
C ALA A 72 1.03 -15.22 -4.96
N ILE A 73 0.82 -14.19 -4.14
CA ILE A 73 1.57 -13.99 -2.89
C ILE A 73 1.35 -15.17 -1.93
N LEU A 74 0.10 -15.58 -1.71
CA LEU A 74 -0.23 -16.69 -0.80
C LEU A 74 0.36 -18.02 -1.28
N GLU A 75 0.32 -18.28 -2.57
CA GLU A 75 0.97 -19.44 -3.18
C GLU A 75 2.49 -19.43 -3.02
N GLY A 76 3.11 -18.26 -3.22
CA GLY A 76 4.52 -18.04 -2.93
C GLY A 76 4.86 -18.36 -1.47
N LEU A 77 4.12 -17.78 -0.53
CA LEU A 77 4.32 -18.01 0.90
C LEU A 77 4.15 -19.48 1.31
N ALA A 78 3.25 -20.21 0.66
CA ALA A 78 3.01 -21.63 0.92
C ALA A 78 4.19 -22.55 0.54
N LYS A 79 5.18 -22.05 -0.23
CA LYS A 79 6.45 -22.77 -0.46
C LYS A 79 7.37 -22.77 0.78
N GLY A 80 7.07 -21.94 1.78
CA GLY A 80 7.81 -21.86 3.04
C GLY A 80 9.16 -21.15 2.91
N PRO A 81 9.91 -21.02 4.04
CA PRO A 81 11.16 -20.27 4.10
C PRO A 81 12.29 -20.87 3.26
N ASP A 82 12.27 -22.19 3.04
CA ASP A 82 13.23 -22.89 2.18
C ASP A 82 12.74 -23.10 0.73
N GLY A 83 11.53 -22.62 0.40
CA GLY A 83 11.04 -22.57 -0.96
C GLY A 83 11.98 -21.78 -1.87
N ILE A 84 12.16 -22.22 -3.12
CA ILE A 84 13.13 -21.61 -4.04
C ILE A 84 12.41 -20.75 -5.09
N PHE A 85 12.92 -19.53 -5.30
CA PHE A 85 12.36 -18.53 -6.21
C PHE A 85 13.41 -18.08 -7.22
N PRO A 86 13.06 -17.98 -8.52
CA PRO A 86 13.92 -17.34 -9.51
C PRO A 86 14.07 -15.85 -9.18
N ILE A 87 15.31 -15.37 -9.15
CA ILE A 87 15.62 -13.95 -9.12
C ILE A 87 16.02 -13.51 -10.53
N ARG A 88 15.33 -12.50 -11.04
CA ARG A 88 15.51 -11.97 -12.39
C ARG A 88 15.82 -10.48 -12.34
N ASP A 89 16.41 -9.99 -13.42
CA ASP A 89 16.44 -8.55 -13.71
C ASP A 89 15.15 -8.09 -14.40
N ILE A 90 15.07 -6.79 -14.72
CA ILE A 90 13.91 -6.18 -15.37
C ILE A 90 13.64 -6.75 -16.77
N ASP A 91 14.69 -7.23 -17.46
CA ASP A 91 14.58 -7.86 -18.79
C ASP A 91 14.13 -9.33 -18.70
N GLY A 92 14.01 -9.88 -17.50
CA GLY A 92 13.57 -11.25 -17.24
C GLY A 92 14.69 -12.29 -17.24
N HIS A 93 15.96 -11.88 -17.39
CA HIS A 93 17.08 -12.80 -17.34
C HIS A 93 17.25 -13.34 -15.92
N LEU A 94 17.36 -14.66 -15.81
CA LEU A 94 17.64 -15.31 -14.54
C LEU A 94 19.03 -14.92 -14.06
N ARG A 95 19.11 -14.35 -12.86
CA ARG A 95 20.36 -13.99 -12.19
C ARG A 95 20.78 -15.08 -11.22
N GLU A 96 19.85 -15.56 -10.40
CA GLU A 96 20.11 -16.60 -9.41
C GLU A 96 18.80 -17.23 -8.90
N MET A 97 18.91 -18.19 -7.99
CA MET A 97 17.79 -18.76 -7.26
C MET A 97 17.95 -18.39 -5.77
N ARG A 98 16.89 -17.89 -5.12
CA ARG A 98 16.92 -17.54 -3.69
C ARG A 98 15.88 -18.32 -2.89
N ARG A 99 16.19 -18.53 -1.61
CA ARG A 99 15.25 -19.10 -0.64
C ARG A 99 14.18 -18.09 -0.25
N GLY A 100 12.99 -18.58 0.07
CA GLY A 100 11.82 -17.79 0.46
C GLY A 100 12.10 -16.83 1.61
N ARG A 101 12.94 -17.22 2.58
CA ARG A 101 13.37 -16.33 3.67
C ARG A 101 14.12 -15.07 3.20
N LEU A 102 14.84 -15.15 2.08
CA LEU A 102 15.54 -13.98 1.51
C LEU A 102 14.62 -13.15 0.61
N VAL A 103 13.47 -13.69 0.21
CA VAL A 103 12.47 -13.02 -0.64
C VAL A 103 11.42 -12.32 0.22
N PHE A 104 10.88 -13.02 1.20
CA PHE A 104 9.81 -12.53 2.09
C PHE A 104 10.32 -12.08 3.47
N GLY A 105 11.61 -12.27 3.75
CA GLY A 105 12.22 -12.04 5.07
C GLY A 105 11.86 -13.13 6.08
N ASP A 106 12.74 -13.31 7.08
CA ASP A 106 12.47 -14.12 8.26
C ASP A 106 11.83 -13.28 9.36
N ASP A 107 10.83 -13.84 10.04
CA ASP A 107 10.24 -13.25 11.25
C ASP A 107 11.06 -13.62 12.52
N THR A 108 12.21 -14.30 12.34
CA THR A 108 13.03 -14.85 13.42
C THR A 108 13.67 -13.78 14.32
N TYR A 109 13.85 -12.55 13.81
CA TYR A 109 14.39 -11.43 14.60
C TYR A 109 13.46 -11.02 15.76
N ASN A 110 12.16 -11.35 15.69
CA ASN A 110 11.14 -10.88 16.64
C ASN A 110 10.59 -11.95 17.59
N GLN A 111 11.22 -13.11 17.74
CA GLN A 111 10.72 -14.12 18.69
C GLN A 111 10.62 -13.64 20.15
N GLN A 112 11.33 -12.55 20.51
CA GLN A 112 11.26 -11.93 21.84
C GLN A 112 10.19 -10.84 21.97
N SER A 113 9.69 -10.29 20.85
CA SER A 113 8.60 -9.32 20.87
C SER A 113 7.46 -9.81 20.00
N LEU A 114 6.42 -10.35 20.63
CA LEU A 114 5.15 -10.74 20.00
C LEU A 114 4.45 -9.56 19.28
N SER A 115 5.03 -8.35 19.32
CA SER A 115 4.43 -7.12 18.82
C SER A 115 4.77 -6.77 17.38
N LEU A 116 5.63 -7.51 16.65
CA LEU A 116 6.07 -7.10 15.30
C LEU A 116 6.12 -8.25 14.29
N LYS A 117 5.54 -8.03 13.10
CA LYS A 117 5.55 -8.98 11.97
C LYS A 117 5.93 -8.28 10.67
N LYS A 118 6.83 -8.87 9.89
CA LYS A 118 7.28 -8.28 8.62
C LYS A 118 6.18 -8.37 7.56
N SER A 119 5.98 -7.29 6.79
CA SER A 119 5.08 -7.31 5.64
C SER A 119 5.63 -8.20 4.53
N LYS A 120 4.81 -9.14 4.07
CA LYS A 120 5.17 -10.10 3.02
C LYS A 120 4.79 -9.60 1.63
N SER A 121 3.80 -8.71 1.52
CA SER A 121 3.34 -8.13 0.25
C SER A 121 4.11 -6.89 -0.17
N ASN A 122 4.91 -6.26 0.71
CA ASN A 122 5.65 -5.03 0.37
C ASN A 122 6.50 -5.19 -0.90
N GLY A 123 6.28 -4.32 -1.89
CA GLY A 123 7.00 -4.32 -3.15
C GLY A 123 6.63 -5.50 -4.05
N VAL A 124 5.37 -5.94 -4.03
CA VAL A 124 4.85 -6.97 -4.93
C VAL A 124 3.88 -6.33 -5.90
N ALA A 125 4.05 -6.59 -7.19
CA ALA A 125 3.08 -6.14 -8.17
C ALA A 125 2.80 -7.18 -9.24
N LEU A 126 1.57 -7.18 -9.72
CA LEU A 126 1.09 -7.96 -10.84
C LEU A 126 0.98 -7.12 -12.13
N TYR A 127 1.38 -7.67 -13.28
CA TYR A 127 1.08 -7.10 -14.59
C TYR A 127 1.04 -8.15 -15.71
N SER A 128 0.56 -7.78 -16.90
CA SER A 128 0.53 -8.66 -18.08
C SER A 128 1.89 -8.92 -18.73
N ASN A 129 2.94 -8.19 -18.35
CA ASN A 129 4.30 -8.38 -18.82
C ASN A 129 5.30 -8.15 -17.68
N TRP A 130 6.44 -8.83 -17.77
CA TRP A 130 7.44 -8.85 -16.71
C TRP A 130 8.08 -7.47 -16.41
N PRO A 131 8.55 -6.68 -17.39
CA PRO A 131 9.15 -5.38 -17.11
C PRO A 131 8.21 -4.42 -16.35
N GLU A 132 6.93 -4.38 -16.72
CA GLU A 132 5.96 -3.53 -16.04
C GLU A 132 5.64 -4.03 -14.63
N ALA A 133 5.53 -5.35 -14.42
CA ALA A 133 5.41 -5.91 -13.07
C ALA A 133 6.60 -5.50 -12.18
N CYS A 134 7.81 -5.51 -12.73
CA CYS A 134 9.02 -5.05 -12.02
C CYS A 134 8.98 -3.54 -11.71
N LEU A 135 8.56 -2.70 -12.66
CA LEU A 135 8.39 -1.27 -12.45
C LEU A 135 7.40 -1.00 -11.30
N ARG A 136 6.21 -1.61 -11.36
CA ARG A 136 5.16 -1.43 -10.35
C ARG A 136 5.59 -1.92 -8.97
N ALA A 137 6.27 -3.06 -8.90
CA ALA A 137 6.82 -3.60 -7.66
C ALA A 137 7.89 -2.66 -7.07
N SER A 138 8.71 -2.03 -7.93
CA SER A 138 9.70 -1.04 -7.50
C SER A 138 9.05 0.22 -6.96
N LEU A 139 8.00 0.72 -7.64
CA LEU A 139 7.25 1.89 -7.20
C LEU A 139 6.58 1.65 -5.84
N GLU A 140 5.92 0.51 -5.64
CA GLU A 140 5.31 0.17 -4.35
C GLU A 140 6.37 0.08 -3.24
N LEU A 141 7.53 -0.54 -3.50
CA LEU A 141 8.61 -0.62 -2.52
C LEU A 141 9.15 0.77 -2.15
N MET A 142 9.37 1.64 -3.15
CA MET A 142 9.81 3.02 -2.93
C MET A 142 8.75 3.86 -2.19
N GLU A 143 7.46 3.63 -2.46
CA GLU A 143 6.37 4.25 -1.71
C GLU A 143 6.52 3.97 -0.21
N ARG A 144 6.60 2.68 0.16
CA ARG A 144 6.70 2.29 1.57
C ARG A 144 7.99 2.80 2.19
N HIS A 145 9.10 2.76 1.44
CA HIS A 145 10.38 3.28 1.90
C HIS A 145 10.30 4.78 2.25
N HIS A 146 9.83 5.63 1.33
CA HIS A 146 9.73 7.06 1.58
C HIS A 146 8.74 7.41 2.72
N ILE A 147 7.63 6.68 2.84
CA ILE A 147 6.72 6.84 3.98
C ILE A 147 7.45 6.51 5.28
N LEU A 148 8.18 5.40 5.35
CA LEU A 148 8.92 5.00 6.55
C LEU A 148 10.08 5.95 6.88
N GLU A 149 10.83 6.45 5.89
CA GLU A 149 11.86 7.48 6.09
C GLU A 149 11.25 8.73 6.72
N SER A 150 10.17 9.23 6.12
CA SER A 150 9.47 10.40 6.60
C SER A 150 8.88 10.20 7.99
N TRP A 151 8.24 9.05 8.23
CA TRP A 151 7.66 8.68 9.52
C TRP A 151 8.72 8.51 10.61
N ARG A 152 9.93 8.06 10.26
CA ARG A 152 11.07 7.96 11.19
C ARG A 152 11.79 9.30 11.38
N GLY A 153 11.31 10.37 10.76
CA GLY A 153 11.87 11.70 10.90
C GLY A 153 13.16 11.93 10.11
N GLN A 154 13.43 11.12 9.09
CA GLN A 154 14.58 11.29 8.20
C GLN A 154 14.30 12.31 7.10
N THR A 155 13.04 12.42 6.68
CA THR A 155 12.58 13.38 5.66
C THR A 155 11.37 14.16 6.19
N LEU A 156 11.35 15.48 5.95
CA LEU A 156 10.21 16.33 6.31
C LEU A 156 9.12 16.27 5.21
N PRO A 157 7.86 15.90 5.52
CA PRO A 157 6.74 16.06 4.60
C PRO A 157 6.63 17.49 4.08
N LYS A 158 6.59 17.68 2.75
CA LYS A 158 6.43 19.00 2.14
C LYS A 158 4.99 19.17 1.68
N ARG A 159 4.29 20.16 2.22
CA ARG A 159 2.93 20.48 1.78
C ARG A 159 2.94 20.95 0.32
N CYS A 160 2.06 20.38 -0.47
CA CYS A 160 1.85 20.71 -1.87
C CYS A 160 0.48 21.37 -2.05
N ILE A 161 0.35 22.16 -3.11
CA ILE A 161 -0.93 22.70 -3.58
C ILE A 161 -1.10 22.18 -5.01
N PRO A 162 -2.06 21.27 -5.27
CA PRO A 162 -2.35 20.81 -6.62
C PRO A 162 -2.74 21.98 -7.52
N SER A 163 -2.34 21.93 -8.79
CA SER A 163 -2.67 22.94 -9.80
C SER A 163 -4.16 23.01 -10.13
N SER A 164 -4.90 21.92 -9.91
CA SER A 164 -6.34 21.82 -10.12
C SER A 164 -6.99 21.04 -8.99
N LEU A 165 -8.24 21.41 -8.68
CA LEU A 165 -9.08 20.61 -7.79
C LEU A 165 -9.42 19.30 -8.51
N GLY A 166 -9.03 18.16 -7.92
CA GLY A 166 -9.29 16.83 -8.46
C GLY A 166 -10.78 16.48 -8.50
N SER A 167 -11.11 15.31 -9.03
CA SER A 167 -12.50 14.81 -9.12
C SER A 167 -13.19 14.65 -7.75
N LEU A 168 -12.41 14.71 -6.66
CA LEU A 168 -12.89 14.59 -5.29
C LEU A 168 -13.32 15.92 -4.65
N HIS A 169 -13.30 17.04 -5.38
CA HIS A 169 -13.68 18.36 -4.85
C HIS A 169 -14.99 18.39 -4.03
N PRO A 170 -16.08 17.70 -4.42
CA PRO A 170 -17.31 17.76 -3.63
C PRO A 170 -17.16 17.25 -2.19
N LEU A 171 -16.18 16.37 -1.92
CA LEU A 171 -15.87 15.91 -0.56
C LEU A 171 -15.36 17.04 0.35
N HIS A 172 -14.94 18.18 -0.19
CA HIS A 172 -14.50 19.34 0.57
C HIS A 172 -15.61 19.94 1.44
N GLU A 173 -16.88 19.56 1.23
CA GLU A 173 -17.97 19.89 2.16
C GLU A 173 -17.73 19.28 3.55
N ILE A 174 -17.20 18.06 3.60
CA ILE A 174 -17.03 17.23 4.80
C ILE A 174 -15.58 17.20 5.28
N TYR A 175 -14.63 17.29 4.34
CA TYR A 175 -13.20 17.13 4.60
C TYR A 175 -12.42 18.43 4.36
N ASP A 176 -11.30 18.57 5.06
CA ASP A 176 -10.20 19.49 4.74
C ASP A 176 -9.10 18.68 4.02
N PRO A 177 -8.86 18.92 2.72
CA PRO A 177 -7.89 18.14 1.95
C PRO A 177 -6.47 18.69 2.11
N HIS A 178 -5.52 17.79 2.32
CA HIS A 178 -4.10 18.09 2.41
C HIS A 178 -3.29 17.18 1.49
N TYR A 179 -2.29 17.74 0.82
CA TYR A 179 -1.44 17.07 -0.14
C TYR A 179 0.01 17.25 0.29
N TYR A 180 0.77 16.16 0.32
CA TYR A 180 2.17 16.18 0.75
C TYR A 180 3.05 15.38 -0.19
N LEU A 181 4.26 15.90 -0.45
CA LEU A 181 5.38 15.13 -0.97
C LEU A 181 6.17 14.56 0.21
N LEU A 182 6.33 13.23 0.24
CA LEU A 182 7.02 12.52 1.31
C LEU A 182 8.48 12.17 0.96
N GLY A 183 8.76 11.94 -0.32
CA GLY A 183 10.08 11.56 -0.79
C GLY A 183 10.19 11.64 -2.30
N GLN A 184 11.41 11.80 -2.78
CA GLN A 184 11.74 11.82 -4.20
C GLN A 184 13.16 11.31 -4.37
N ASP A 185 13.32 10.25 -5.16
CA ASP A 185 14.61 9.58 -5.34
C ASP A 185 14.74 9.03 -6.78
N HIS A 186 15.97 8.73 -7.19
CA HIS A 186 16.27 8.18 -8.51
C HIS A 186 16.26 6.66 -8.49
N LEU A 187 15.46 6.03 -9.35
CA LEU A 187 15.36 4.59 -9.48
C LEU A 187 16.26 4.12 -10.63
N THR A 188 17.39 3.49 -10.31
CA THR A 188 18.36 3.01 -11.31
C THR A 188 17.74 2.04 -12.31
N THR A 189 16.83 1.18 -11.84
CA THR A 189 16.17 0.16 -12.68
C THR A 189 15.47 0.77 -13.89
N THR A 190 14.91 1.97 -13.75
CA THR A 190 14.14 2.63 -14.80
C THR A 190 14.83 3.87 -15.37
N GLY A 191 15.81 4.42 -14.64
CA GLY A 191 16.42 5.72 -14.94
C GLY A 191 15.49 6.90 -14.66
N SER A 192 14.39 6.67 -13.93
CA SER A 192 13.38 7.68 -13.64
C SER A 192 13.55 8.24 -12.24
N ILE A 193 13.18 9.52 -12.08
CA ILE A 193 12.89 10.09 -10.77
C ILE A 193 11.49 9.65 -10.37
N VAL A 194 11.33 9.14 -9.15
CA VAL A 194 10.03 8.74 -8.60
C VAL A 194 9.67 9.65 -7.43
N CYS A 195 8.40 9.97 -7.29
CA CYS A 195 7.86 10.83 -6.24
C CYS A 195 6.87 10.03 -5.41
N THR A 196 6.99 10.07 -4.08
CA THR A 196 5.98 9.50 -3.17
C THR A 196 5.19 10.59 -2.52
N VAL A 197 3.87 10.49 -2.59
CA VAL A 197 2.95 11.49 -2.05
C VAL A 197 2.00 10.90 -1.01
N MET A 198 1.37 11.78 -0.25
CA MET A 198 0.21 11.49 0.56
C MET A 198 -0.93 12.44 0.20
N VAL A 199 -2.12 11.89 0.07
CA VAL A 199 -3.38 12.66 0.09
C VAL A 199 -4.06 12.37 1.41
N TYR A 200 -4.39 13.41 2.16
CA TYR A 200 -4.98 13.33 3.50
C TYR A 200 -6.26 14.16 3.56
N PHE A 201 -7.40 13.49 3.70
CA PHE A 201 -8.71 14.11 3.85
C PHE A 201 -9.11 14.05 5.32
N LYS A 202 -8.89 15.17 6.01
CA LYS A 202 -9.18 15.31 7.44
C LYS A 202 -10.65 15.69 7.62
N PRO A 203 -11.45 14.93 8.39
CA PRO A 203 -12.82 15.33 8.67
C PRO A 203 -12.86 16.71 9.33
N LYS A 204 -13.74 17.59 8.84
CA LYS A 204 -13.98 18.87 9.51
C LYS A 204 -14.50 18.65 10.93
N PRO A 205 -14.33 19.61 11.87
CA PRO A 205 -14.74 19.44 13.26
C PRO A 205 -16.19 18.94 13.46
N SER A 206 -17.14 19.40 12.63
CA SER A 206 -18.55 18.97 12.67
C SER A 206 -18.79 17.52 12.23
N TYR A 207 -17.81 16.90 11.57
CA TYR A 207 -17.83 15.55 11.03
C TYR A 207 -16.82 14.60 11.67
N LYS A 208 -16.02 15.05 12.66
CA LYS A 208 -14.94 14.26 13.29
C LYS A 208 -15.35 12.86 13.74
N PHE A 209 -16.56 12.71 14.26
CA PHE A 209 -17.11 11.42 14.74
C PHE A 209 -18.19 10.85 13.82
N LYS A 210 -18.30 11.36 12.59
CA LYS A 210 -19.33 10.98 11.60
C LYS A 210 -18.76 10.54 10.27
N ALA A 211 -17.54 10.96 9.96
CA ALA A 211 -16.84 10.64 8.72
C ALA A 211 -15.46 10.03 9.06
N PRO A 212 -15.04 8.95 8.38
CA PRO A 212 -13.76 8.33 8.63
C PRO A 212 -12.61 9.28 8.28
N CYS A 213 -11.50 9.17 9.00
CA CYS A 213 -10.26 9.81 8.59
C CYS A 213 -9.70 9.09 7.35
N LEU A 214 -9.52 9.81 6.25
CA LEU A 214 -9.10 9.22 4.98
C LEU A 214 -7.71 9.68 4.60
N TYR A 215 -6.86 8.74 4.23
CA TYR A 215 -5.56 9.04 3.65
C TYR A 215 -5.15 7.93 2.70
N ALA A 216 -4.28 8.26 1.76
CA ALA A 216 -3.72 7.33 0.82
C ALA A 216 -2.34 7.82 0.36
N PHE A 217 -1.58 6.89 -0.18
CA PHE A 217 -0.24 7.12 -0.69
C PHE A 217 -0.16 6.60 -2.12
N ASP A 218 0.80 7.13 -2.86
CA ASP A 218 1.22 6.57 -4.14
C ASP A 218 2.69 6.94 -4.39
N CYS A 219 3.37 6.11 -5.17
CA CYS A 219 4.64 6.43 -5.78
C CYS A 219 4.58 6.26 -7.30
N SER A 220 4.91 7.31 -8.05
CA SER A 220 4.92 7.29 -9.52
C SER A 220 6.07 8.15 -10.08
N GLU A 221 6.28 8.10 -11.39
CA GLU A 221 7.34 8.83 -12.10
C GLU A 221 7.10 10.35 -12.19
N SER A 222 5.96 10.84 -11.70
CA SER A 222 5.69 12.27 -11.61
C SER A 222 4.78 12.59 -10.43
N LEU A 223 4.94 13.80 -9.90
CA LEU A 223 4.15 14.29 -8.77
C LEU A 223 2.64 14.28 -9.07
N GLU A 224 2.25 14.65 -10.29
CA GLU A 224 0.85 14.71 -10.70
C GLU A 224 0.21 13.33 -10.78
N LEU A 225 0.91 12.35 -11.38
CA LEU A 225 0.43 10.96 -11.44
C LEU A 225 0.29 10.37 -10.04
N SER A 226 1.25 10.66 -9.15
CA SER A 226 1.17 10.19 -7.77
C SER A 226 -0.05 10.72 -7.05
N PHE A 227 -0.37 12.01 -7.17
CA PHE A 227 -1.59 12.53 -6.55
C PHE A 227 -2.86 11.91 -7.14
N GLN A 228 -2.93 11.72 -8.46
CA GLN A 228 -4.08 11.09 -9.11
C GLN A 228 -4.32 9.66 -8.62
N HIS A 229 -3.27 8.85 -8.50
CA HIS A 229 -3.40 7.48 -7.99
C HIS A 229 -3.71 7.45 -6.49
N ALA A 230 -3.07 8.29 -5.68
CA ALA A 230 -3.38 8.40 -4.26
C ALA A 230 -4.84 8.82 -4.02
N GLU A 231 -5.41 9.72 -4.84
CA GLU A 231 -6.84 10.04 -4.80
C GLU A 231 -7.74 8.82 -5.12
N GLN A 232 -7.33 7.95 -6.06
CA GLN A 232 -8.07 6.72 -6.36
C GLN A 232 -8.03 5.71 -5.20
N GLU A 233 -6.89 5.57 -4.53
CA GLU A 233 -6.78 4.74 -3.33
C GLU A 233 -7.59 5.31 -2.16
N LEU A 234 -7.63 6.64 -2.03
CA LEU A 234 -8.49 7.32 -1.06
C LEU A 234 -9.96 7.05 -1.34
N LEU A 235 -10.37 7.04 -2.62
CA LEU A 235 -11.72 6.71 -3.05
C LEU A 235 -12.09 5.25 -2.71
N GLN A 236 -11.15 4.32 -2.92
CA GLN A 236 -11.32 2.92 -2.52
C GLN A 236 -11.55 2.79 -1.03
N ARG A 237 -10.79 3.50 -0.20
CA ARG A 237 -11.04 3.53 1.24
C ARG A 237 -12.39 4.14 1.59
N LEU A 238 -12.76 5.25 0.95
CA LEU A 238 -14.03 5.92 1.21
C LEU A 238 -15.22 5.00 0.98
N ILE A 239 -15.29 4.27 -0.14
CA ILE A 239 -16.48 3.45 -0.46
C ILE A 239 -16.73 2.36 0.59
N PHE A 240 -15.68 1.73 1.13
CA PHE A 240 -15.81 0.64 2.11
C PHE A 240 -15.95 1.10 3.56
N LEU A 241 -15.68 2.38 3.84
CA LEU A 241 -15.77 2.95 5.18
C LEU A 241 -16.98 3.88 5.35
N TRP A 242 -17.60 4.32 4.25
CA TRP A 242 -18.64 5.32 4.31
C TRP A 242 -19.95 4.75 4.88
N GLY A 243 -20.43 5.34 5.96
CA GLY A 243 -21.65 4.89 6.65
C GLY A 243 -21.39 3.82 7.71
N GLU A 244 -20.19 3.24 7.75
CA GLU A 244 -19.78 2.34 8.82
C GLU A 244 -19.59 3.10 10.14
N PRO A 245 -19.96 2.50 11.29
CA PRO A 245 -19.77 3.13 12.58
C PRO A 245 -18.28 3.25 12.90
N LEU A 246 -17.83 4.46 13.23
CA LEU A 246 -16.45 4.67 13.66
C LEU A 246 -16.18 3.98 15.01
N PRO A 247 -14.96 3.43 15.22
CA PRO A 247 -14.57 2.86 16.49
C PRO A 247 -14.73 3.88 17.63
N LYS A 248 -15.27 3.42 18.76
CA LYS A 248 -15.41 4.22 19.99
C LYS A 248 -14.26 3.99 20.98
N GLU A 249 -13.49 2.94 20.74
CA GLU A 249 -12.36 2.51 21.56
C GLU A 249 -11.16 2.26 20.65
N ALA A 250 -9.96 2.40 21.21
CA ALA A 250 -8.73 2.09 20.48
C ALA A 250 -8.70 0.59 20.12
N PRO A 251 -8.25 0.22 18.91
CA PRO A 251 -8.15 -1.19 18.54
C PRO A 251 -7.13 -1.93 19.40
N LEU A 252 -7.39 -3.22 19.61
CA LEU A 252 -6.42 -4.10 20.27
C LEU A 252 -5.17 -4.23 19.39
N VAL A 253 -4.00 -4.15 20.03
CA VAL A 253 -2.72 -4.26 19.34
C VAL A 253 -2.59 -5.64 18.70
N SER A 254 -2.31 -5.66 17.40
CA SER A 254 -1.88 -6.86 16.69
C SER A 254 -0.81 -6.53 15.64
N PRO A 255 0.10 -7.47 15.31
CA PRO A 255 1.14 -7.25 14.34
C PRO A 255 0.63 -7.56 12.91
N ASP A 256 -0.44 -6.88 12.50
CA ASP A 256 -1.03 -7.04 11.17
C ASP A 256 -1.46 -5.70 10.56
N ALA A 257 -1.73 -5.78 9.25
CA ALA A 257 -2.23 -4.70 8.42
C ALA A 257 -3.53 -4.07 8.97
N GLN A 258 -4.44 -4.92 9.46
CA GLN A 258 -5.75 -4.51 9.91
C GLN A 258 -5.65 -3.60 11.14
N PHE A 259 -4.79 -3.93 12.10
CA PHE A 259 -4.53 -3.06 13.26
C PHE A 259 -4.04 -1.67 12.85
N HIS A 260 -3.14 -1.56 11.87
CA HIS A 260 -2.66 -0.26 11.39
C HIS A 260 -3.77 0.56 10.72
N GLN A 261 -4.65 -0.09 9.97
CA GLN A 261 -5.83 0.55 9.40
C GLN A 261 -6.78 1.04 10.50
N ASP A 262 -7.18 0.14 11.41
CA ASP A 262 -8.13 0.44 12.49
C ASP A 262 -7.59 1.50 13.45
N TYR A 263 -6.28 1.53 13.66
CA TYR A 263 -5.62 2.50 14.53
C TYR A 263 -5.94 3.94 14.12
N TYR A 264 -5.98 4.22 12.82
CA TYR A 264 -6.29 5.55 12.30
C TYR A 264 -7.78 5.77 11.96
N LEU A 265 -8.62 4.72 12.04
CA LEU A 265 -10.07 4.87 12.04
C LEU A 265 -10.59 5.38 13.39
N TYR A 266 -9.87 5.11 14.49
CA TYR A 266 -10.18 5.68 15.79
C TYR A 266 -9.89 7.20 15.80
N PRO A 267 -10.92 8.08 15.90
CA PRO A 267 -10.76 9.52 15.65
C PRO A 267 -9.73 10.23 16.54
N GLU A 268 -9.45 9.70 17.73
CA GLU A 268 -8.54 10.23 18.71
C GLU A 268 -7.07 10.10 18.27
N ASN A 269 -6.75 9.07 17.47
CA ASN A 269 -5.40 8.83 16.95
C ASN A 269 -5.04 9.70 15.75
N THR A 270 -6.01 10.38 15.12
CA THR A 270 -5.79 11.19 13.91
C THR A 270 -4.81 12.35 14.12
N SER A 271 -4.71 12.86 15.35
CA SER A 271 -3.76 13.92 15.74
C SER A 271 -2.29 13.53 15.55
N ILE A 272 -1.98 12.23 15.51
CA ILE A 272 -0.63 11.73 15.28
C ILE A 272 -0.19 11.98 13.83
N LEU A 273 -1.12 11.84 12.87
CA LEU A 273 -0.85 12.19 11.47
C LEU A 273 -0.61 13.69 11.32
N ASP A 274 -1.39 14.53 12.01
CA ASP A 274 -1.19 15.98 12.01
C ASP A 274 0.22 16.34 12.53
N ALA A 275 0.64 15.75 13.65
CA ALA A 275 1.96 15.97 14.24
C ALA A 275 3.10 15.55 13.29
N TRP A 276 2.99 14.36 12.69
CA TRP A 276 3.96 13.88 11.70
C TRP A 276 4.07 14.84 10.52
N LEU A 277 2.94 15.23 9.94
CA LEU A 277 2.88 16.11 8.76
C LEU A 277 3.29 17.54 9.06
N ALA A 278 3.16 17.99 10.32
CA ALA A 278 3.70 19.25 10.80
C ALA A 278 5.22 19.23 11.04
N GLY A 279 5.86 18.06 10.88
CA GLY A 279 7.30 17.89 11.05
C GLY A 279 7.74 17.64 12.49
N GLU A 280 6.82 17.35 13.41
CA GLU A 280 7.16 17.08 14.81
C GLU A 280 8.04 15.84 14.97
N PHE A 281 8.06 14.94 13.97
CA PHE A 281 8.87 13.72 13.99
C PHE A 281 10.28 13.94 13.47
N LEU A 282 10.59 15.09 12.86
CA LEU A 282 11.88 15.35 12.23
C LEU A 282 13.03 15.20 13.21
N THR A 283 14.01 14.38 12.85
CA THR A 283 15.24 14.20 13.61
C THR A 283 16.40 14.86 12.89
N VAL A 284 17.33 15.47 13.63
CA VAL A 284 18.50 16.18 13.05
C VAL A 284 19.59 15.20 12.58
N LYS A 285 19.34 13.89 12.60
CA LYS A 285 20.33 12.91 12.16
C LYS A 285 20.34 12.81 10.64
N THR A 286 21.40 13.34 10.03
CA THR A 286 21.69 13.15 8.61
C THR A 286 22.29 11.76 8.41
N GLU A 287 21.46 10.77 8.16
CA GLU A 287 21.94 9.53 7.52
C GLU A 287 22.28 9.85 6.06
N THR A 288 23.41 9.34 5.58
CA THR A 288 23.76 9.41 4.16
C THR A 288 22.79 8.55 3.37
N LYS A 289 21.93 9.18 2.56
CA LYS A 289 21.10 8.48 1.59
C LYS A 289 21.97 7.80 0.53
N PRO A 290 21.58 6.60 0.06
CA PRO A 290 22.25 6.00 -1.09
C PRO A 290 22.05 6.89 -2.32
N ASP A 291 23.08 6.99 -3.17
CA ASP A 291 22.98 7.72 -4.43
C ASP A 291 21.97 7.09 -5.40
N SER A 292 21.66 5.80 -5.19
CA SER A 292 20.72 5.07 -6.03
C SER A 292 20.20 3.79 -5.39
N PHE A 293 18.99 3.37 -5.79
CA PHE A 293 18.37 2.12 -5.36
C PHE A 293 18.50 1.04 -6.46
N ASN A 294 19.18 -0.06 -6.12
CA ASN A 294 19.42 -1.18 -7.04
C ASN A 294 18.44 -2.33 -6.75
N MET A 295 17.40 -2.42 -7.57
CA MET A 295 16.36 -3.44 -7.41
C MET A 295 16.75 -4.75 -8.11
N ILE A 296 16.39 -5.86 -7.48
CA ILE A 296 16.29 -7.19 -8.10
C ILE A 296 14.90 -7.75 -7.84
N PHE A 297 14.46 -8.70 -8.66
CA PHE A 297 13.07 -9.14 -8.65
C PHE A 297 12.95 -10.64 -8.43
N ALA A 298 12.18 -11.04 -7.41
CA ALA A 298 11.76 -12.42 -7.30
C ALA A 298 10.51 -12.65 -8.18
N ASP A 299 10.56 -13.71 -8.97
CA ASP A 299 9.45 -14.16 -9.81
C ASP A 299 8.47 -14.99 -8.96
N LEU A 300 7.30 -14.40 -8.69
CA LEU A 300 6.19 -15.00 -7.97
C LEU A 300 5.07 -15.47 -8.90
N SER A 301 5.29 -15.46 -10.22
CA SER A 301 4.25 -15.82 -11.20
C SER A 301 3.70 -17.21 -10.92
N SER A 302 2.38 -17.30 -10.85
CA SER A 302 1.64 -18.49 -10.43
C SER A 302 1.08 -19.24 -11.64
N THR A 303 0.96 -20.56 -11.51
CA THR A 303 0.23 -21.39 -12.48
C THR A 303 -1.28 -21.13 -12.47
N SER A 304 -1.82 -20.55 -11.41
CA SER A 304 -3.23 -20.19 -11.26
C SER A 304 -3.59 -18.87 -11.94
N THR A 305 -2.59 -18.05 -12.28
CA THR A 305 -2.71 -16.78 -13.00
C THR A 305 -1.73 -16.70 -14.19
N PRO A 306 -1.74 -17.67 -15.12
CA PRO A 306 -0.71 -17.82 -16.15
C PRO A 306 -0.65 -16.64 -17.15
N GLU A 307 -1.70 -15.83 -17.23
CA GLU A 307 -1.75 -14.62 -18.06
C GLU A 307 -1.01 -13.42 -17.44
N TYR A 308 -0.57 -13.54 -16.19
CA TYR A 308 0.06 -12.46 -15.45
C TYR A 308 1.45 -12.84 -14.94
N HIS A 309 2.30 -11.82 -14.85
CA HIS A 309 3.58 -11.85 -14.17
C HIS A 309 3.44 -11.19 -12.81
N VAL A 310 3.99 -11.82 -11.78
CA VAL A 310 4.00 -11.26 -10.43
C VAL A 310 5.45 -11.13 -9.98
N ALA A 311 5.88 -9.89 -9.78
CA ALA A 311 7.25 -9.58 -9.37
C ALA A 311 7.26 -9.08 -7.93
N LYS A 312 8.27 -9.48 -7.15
CA LYS A 312 8.59 -8.85 -5.87
C LYS A 312 9.92 -8.13 -5.96
N ALA A 313 9.92 -6.81 -5.82
CA ALA A 313 11.12 -6.00 -5.74
C ALA A 313 11.84 -6.23 -4.40
N ILE A 314 13.16 -6.32 -4.46
CA ILE A 314 14.05 -6.48 -3.31
C ILE A 314 15.18 -5.47 -3.46
N CYS A 315 15.38 -4.62 -2.45
CA CYS A 315 16.45 -3.62 -2.40
C CYS A 315 16.95 -3.47 -0.96
N PRO A 316 18.18 -3.92 -0.66
CA PRO A 316 18.76 -3.86 0.69
C PRO A 316 18.85 -2.45 1.29
N GLU A 317 18.87 -1.42 0.44
CA GLU A 317 18.95 -0.02 0.82
C GLU A 317 17.61 0.55 1.31
N THR A 318 16.49 -0.17 1.10
CA THR A 318 15.16 0.28 1.53
C THR A 318 14.85 -0.13 2.97
N HIS A 319 13.95 0.64 3.59
CA HIS A 319 13.45 0.31 4.93
C HIS A 319 12.50 -0.88 4.86
N GLU A 320 12.74 -1.86 5.72
CA GLU A 320 11.82 -2.98 5.88
C GLU A 320 10.53 -2.53 6.59
N LEU A 321 9.39 -3.00 6.07
CA LEU A 321 8.05 -2.75 6.60
C LEU A 321 7.65 -3.82 7.63
N TYR A 322 7.28 -3.39 8.83
CA TYR A 322 6.83 -4.24 9.93
C TYR A 322 5.53 -3.73 10.52
N PHE A 323 4.55 -4.61 10.68
CA PHE A 323 3.30 -4.32 11.37
C PHE A 323 3.41 -4.57 12.87
N GLY A 324 2.71 -3.75 13.65
CA GLY A 324 2.56 -3.76 15.09
C GLY A 324 3.22 -2.55 15.77
N LEU A 325 3.63 -2.70 17.03
CA LEU A 325 4.22 -1.60 17.80
C LEU A 325 5.74 -1.63 17.74
N SER A 326 6.35 -0.59 17.16
CA SER A 326 7.81 -0.44 17.10
C SER A 326 8.37 0.20 18.38
N GLU A 327 9.17 -0.53 19.14
CA GLU A 327 9.87 -0.03 20.34
C GLU A 327 11.11 0.83 20.05
N ASN A 328 11.59 0.82 18.80
CA ASN A 328 12.87 1.40 18.39
C ASN A 328 12.79 2.87 17.93
N PHE A 329 11.69 3.58 18.21
CA PHE A 329 11.60 5.00 17.91
C PHE A 329 12.52 5.84 18.82
N PRO A 330 13.09 6.96 18.32
CA PRO A 330 13.97 7.83 19.10
C PRO A 330 13.36 8.21 20.46
N GLN A 331 14.16 8.11 21.53
CA GLN A 331 13.73 8.25 22.93
C GLN A 331 12.96 9.54 23.26
N ILE A 332 13.10 10.59 22.43
CA ILE A 332 12.53 11.93 22.64
C ILE A 332 10.99 11.91 22.61
N TYR A 333 10.39 10.84 22.08
CA TYR A 333 8.95 10.77 21.87
C TYR A 333 8.26 9.51 22.41
N ARG A 334 8.82 8.88 23.45
CA ARG A 334 8.26 7.68 24.12
C ARG A 334 6.88 7.83 24.76
N ASN A 335 6.16 8.94 24.52
CA ASN A 335 4.75 9.05 24.85
C ASN A 335 3.91 8.24 23.85
N LYS A 336 3.93 6.90 24.01
CA LYS A 336 3.03 5.79 23.60
C LYS A 336 2.28 5.78 22.24
N ALA A 337 2.10 6.89 21.54
CA ALA A 337 1.26 7.01 20.35
C ALA A 337 2.03 7.02 19.01
N GLN A 338 3.36 7.14 19.03
CA GLN A 338 4.17 7.27 17.81
C GLN A 338 4.61 5.93 17.18
N MET A 339 3.99 4.81 17.59
CA MET A 339 4.54 3.47 17.32
C MET A 339 3.92 2.79 16.09
N VAL A 340 2.84 3.33 15.53
CA VAL A 340 2.08 2.71 14.43
C VAL A 340 2.19 3.57 13.18
N HIS A 341 2.97 3.14 12.18
CA HIS A 341 3.03 3.88 10.91
C HIS A 341 1.70 3.84 10.15
N PRO A 342 1.40 4.81 9.28
CA PRO A 342 0.13 4.86 8.54
C PRO A 342 0.07 3.95 7.32
N ILE A 343 1.06 3.10 7.08
CA ILE A 343 0.99 2.08 6.03
C ILE A 343 0.09 0.93 6.52
N PRO A 344 -1.09 0.68 5.90
CA PRO A 344 -1.91 -0.49 6.20
C PRO A 344 -1.32 -1.77 5.59
#